data_AF-A0A7V8F676-F1
#
_entry.id   AF-A0A7V8F676-F1
#
_cell.length_a   1.000
_cell.length_b   1.000
_cell.length_c   1.000
_cell.angle_alpha   90.00
_cell.angle_beta   90.00
_cell.angle_gamma   90.00
#
_symmetry.space_group_name_H-M   'P 1'
#
loop_
_entity.id
_entity.type
_entity.pdbx_description
1 polymer ?
#
loop_
_entity_poly.entity_id
_entity_poly.type
_entity_poly.pdbx_seq_one_letter_code
_entity_poly.pdbx_strand_id
1 'polypeptide(L)'
;MTLAVHVMGREVAILEPLGDFKSTMTYHADVASNDFVSLTMRVRNEAYTWDDVLLPYFQMNLPEGYLLRVLQEQFGPIVGGSPMTLLSIVGRNMIGRVQVAPPGAILDEPAKAVDVAALLEGDNSEEAFAALVREHATSGVSGVVPKFLDTEERRIGVSPEKKATLFSHRHIIKGSSSALPFVSLNEHLCMEVTRRVMSAATTRLSSDGQLLIVDRFDVDAEGRRSWGMEDFCVLLGLRPTAKYETTWERIARAVRKTLPSIDARRSSRTWQRCSFLRTPCGTRTATRRMSPCATRTCTIFIWHPHTT
;
A
#
# COMPACT_ATOMS: atom_id res chain seq x y z
N MET A 1 6.50 -21.18 1.83
CA MET A 1 5.57 -20.75 2.91
C MET A 1 4.24 -20.44 2.28
N THR A 2 3.17 -21.03 2.82
CA THR A 2 1.79 -20.82 2.37
C THR A 2 1.17 -19.67 3.16
N LEU A 3 0.40 -18.80 2.48
CA LEU A 3 -0.28 -17.66 3.08
C LEU A 3 -1.79 -17.72 2.81
N ALA A 4 -2.57 -17.40 3.83
CA ALA A 4 -4.02 -17.26 3.73
C ALA A 4 -4.38 -15.83 3.30
N VAL A 5 -5.22 -15.73 2.27
CA VAL A 5 -5.70 -14.48 1.70
C VAL A 5 -7.13 -14.25 2.17
N HIS A 6 -7.35 -13.09 2.75
CA HIS A 6 -8.61 -12.72 3.36
C HIS A 6 -9.20 -11.50 2.68
N VAL A 7 -10.51 -11.51 2.47
CA VAL A 7 -11.28 -10.37 1.96
C VAL A 7 -12.28 -10.00 3.04
N MET A 8 -12.18 -8.76 3.56
CA MET A 8 -13.06 -8.25 4.62
C MET A 8 -13.12 -9.19 5.85
N GLY A 9 -11.97 -9.76 6.24
CA GLY A 9 -11.84 -10.66 7.39
C GLY A 9 -12.21 -12.13 7.12
N ARG A 10 -12.75 -12.46 5.95
CA ARG A 10 -13.06 -13.84 5.56
C ARG A 10 -11.92 -14.43 4.76
N GLU A 11 -11.44 -15.62 5.11
CA GLU A 11 -10.47 -16.34 4.28
C GLU A 11 -11.14 -16.79 2.98
N VAL A 12 -10.54 -16.45 1.84
CA VAL A 12 -11.10 -16.74 0.51
C VAL A 12 -10.16 -17.51 -0.39
N ALA A 13 -8.86 -17.47 -0.13
CA ALA A 13 -7.88 -18.10 -1.01
C ALA A 13 -6.59 -18.42 -0.26
N ILE A 14 -5.79 -19.28 -0.87
CA ILE A 14 -4.43 -19.60 -0.46
C ILE A 14 -3.45 -19.08 -1.51
N LEU A 15 -2.36 -18.45 -1.07
CA LEU A 15 -1.24 -17.99 -1.87
C LEU A 15 0.02 -18.80 -1.54
N GLU A 16 0.65 -19.39 -2.55
CA GLU A 16 1.77 -20.31 -2.40
C GLU A 16 2.88 -20.04 -3.42
N PRO A 17 4.15 -20.25 -3.06
CA PRO A 17 5.23 -20.29 -4.03
C PRO A 17 5.13 -21.56 -4.88
N LEU A 18 5.38 -21.44 -6.18
CA LEU A 18 5.52 -22.56 -7.11
C LEU A 18 6.98 -22.62 -7.56
N GLY A 19 7.81 -23.27 -6.75
CA GLY A 19 9.27 -23.18 -6.86
C GLY A 19 9.80 -21.80 -6.48
N ASP A 20 10.99 -21.44 -6.95
CA ASP A 20 11.70 -20.22 -6.49
C ASP A 20 11.27 -18.94 -7.22
N PHE A 21 10.62 -19.06 -8.38
CA PHE A 21 10.40 -17.95 -9.31
C PHE A 21 8.95 -17.70 -9.68
N LYS A 22 8.01 -18.51 -9.18
CA LYS A 22 6.59 -18.40 -9.50
C LYS A 22 5.76 -18.43 -8.23
N SER A 23 4.55 -17.92 -8.34
CA SER A 23 3.54 -17.99 -7.29
C SER A 23 2.20 -18.38 -7.87
N THR A 24 1.38 -19.02 -7.04
CA THR A 24 0.01 -19.38 -7.38
C THR A 24 -0.94 -18.95 -6.29
N MET A 25 -2.09 -18.43 -6.67
CA MET A 25 -3.19 -18.16 -5.75
C MET A 25 -4.43 -18.96 -6.16
N THR A 26 -4.98 -19.73 -5.25
CA THR A 26 -6.17 -20.57 -5.48
C THR A 26 -7.28 -20.15 -4.54
N TYR A 27 -8.46 -19.84 -5.09
CA TYR A 27 -9.65 -19.59 -4.28
C TYR A 27 -10.12 -20.88 -3.61
N HIS A 28 -10.68 -20.75 -2.42
CA HIS A 28 -11.42 -21.83 -1.77
C HIS A 28 -12.67 -22.18 -2.58
N ALA A 29 -13.19 -23.39 -2.35
CA ALA A 29 -14.50 -23.75 -2.87
C ALA A 29 -15.59 -22.81 -2.31
N ASP A 30 -16.62 -22.56 -3.12
CA ASP A 30 -17.82 -21.82 -2.73
C ASP A 30 -17.61 -20.37 -2.27
N VAL A 31 -16.49 -19.74 -2.64
CA VAL A 31 -16.28 -18.31 -2.42
C VAL A 31 -17.30 -17.51 -3.25
N ALA A 32 -17.96 -16.55 -2.60
CA ALA A 32 -18.94 -15.70 -3.27
C ALA A 32 -18.24 -14.82 -4.32
N SER A 33 -18.88 -14.60 -5.48
CA SER A 33 -18.29 -13.81 -6.57
C SER A 33 -17.85 -12.39 -6.16
N ASN A 34 -18.48 -11.79 -5.15
CA ASN A 34 -18.17 -10.47 -4.61
C ASN A 34 -16.98 -10.44 -3.63
N ASP A 35 -16.51 -11.61 -3.22
CA ASP A 35 -15.35 -11.79 -2.33
C ASP A 35 -14.05 -11.99 -3.13
N PHE A 36 -13.98 -11.37 -4.32
CA PHE A 36 -12.78 -11.36 -5.13
C PHE A 36 -11.67 -10.47 -4.54
N VAL A 37 -10.42 -10.88 -4.74
CA VAL A 37 -9.18 -10.22 -4.28
C VAL A 37 -8.86 -8.97 -5.11
N SER A 38 -8.99 -9.06 -6.43
CA SER A 38 -8.66 -7.99 -7.37
C SER A 38 -9.61 -8.01 -8.57
N LEU A 39 -9.84 -6.85 -9.19
CA LEU A 39 -10.61 -6.72 -10.42
C LEU A 39 -10.01 -7.56 -11.57
N THR A 40 -8.70 -7.81 -11.52
CA THR A 40 -7.99 -8.70 -12.45
C THR A 40 -7.90 -10.16 -11.97
N MET A 41 -8.34 -10.43 -10.73
CA MET A 41 -8.30 -11.75 -10.10
C MET A 41 -9.67 -12.10 -9.50
N ARG A 42 -10.69 -12.22 -10.36
CA ARG A 42 -12.07 -12.60 -9.96
C ARG A 42 -12.14 -14.04 -9.42
N VAL A 43 -13.18 -14.34 -8.65
CA VAL A 43 -13.39 -15.70 -8.14
C VAL A 43 -13.59 -16.67 -9.31
N ARG A 44 -12.79 -17.73 -9.33
CA ARG A 44 -12.84 -18.84 -10.30
C ARG A 44 -12.17 -20.08 -9.71
N ASN A 45 -12.42 -21.25 -10.30
CA ASN A 45 -11.84 -22.52 -9.86
C ASN A 45 -10.37 -22.67 -10.27
N GLU A 46 -9.98 -22.10 -11.42
CA GLU A 46 -8.61 -22.20 -11.90
C GLU A 46 -7.67 -21.29 -11.09
N ALA A 47 -6.55 -21.84 -10.65
CA ALA A 47 -5.53 -21.08 -9.93
C ALA A 47 -5.00 -19.90 -10.77
N TYR A 48 -4.61 -18.83 -10.07
CA TYR A 48 -3.89 -17.70 -10.64
C TYR A 48 -2.39 -17.96 -10.53
N THR A 49 -1.82 -18.58 -11.55
CA THR A 49 -0.37 -18.76 -11.65
C THR A 49 0.28 -17.51 -12.25
N TRP A 50 1.38 -17.09 -11.67
CA TRP A 50 2.15 -15.94 -12.13
C TRP A 50 3.63 -16.28 -12.25
N ASP A 51 4.24 -15.85 -13.37
CA ASP A 51 5.66 -16.05 -13.68
C ASP A 51 6.56 -15.02 -12.95
N ASP A 52 6.28 -14.82 -11.66
CA ASP A 52 7.11 -14.08 -10.72
C ASP A 52 6.84 -14.55 -9.29
N VAL A 53 7.73 -14.18 -8.37
CA VAL A 53 7.66 -14.55 -6.94
C VAL A 53 6.36 -14.13 -6.28
N LEU A 54 5.69 -13.09 -6.80
CA LEU A 54 4.43 -12.60 -6.25
C LEU A 54 3.53 -12.00 -7.34
N LEU A 55 2.21 -12.18 -7.25
CA LEU A 55 1.27 -11.54 -8.18
C LEU A 55 1.23 -10.01 -7.98
N PRO A 56 0.97 -9.21 -9.04
CA PRO A 56 1.03 -7.75 -8.96
C PRO A 56 0.20 -7.14 -7.83
N TYR A 57 -0.99 -7.69 -7.56
CA TYR A 57 -1.87 -7.22 -6.48
C TYR A 57 -1.17 -7.26 -5.11
N PHE A 58 -0.50 -8.36 -4.81
CA PHE A 58 0.17 -8.53 -3.52
C PHE A 58 1.49 -7.76 -3.43
N GLN A 59 2.01 -7.23 -4.55
CA GLN A 59 3.21 -6.40 -4.57
C GLN A 59 2.91 -4.91 -4.34
N MET A 60 1.72 -4.42 -4.70
CA MET A 60 1.44 -2.97 -4.83
C MET A 60 1.59 -2.18 -3.52
N ASN A 61 1.32 -2.82 -2.37
CA ASN A 61 1.42 -2.19 -1.05
C ASN A 61 2.62 -2.69 -0.25
N LEU A 62 3.53 -3.47 -0.85
CA LEU A 62 4.74 -3.85 -0.15
C LEU A 62 5.58 -2.59 0.17
N PRO A 63 6.18 -2.53 1.37
CA PRO A 63 7.09 -1.45 1.71
C PRO A 63 8.19 -1.27 0.68
N GLU A 64 8.50 0.00 0.39
CA GLU A 64 9.66 0.39 -0.41
C GLU A 64 10.61 1.24 0.44
N GLY A 65 11.83 1.45 -0.06
CA GLY A 65 12.74 2.46 0.48
C GLY A 65 13.22 2.17 1.91
N TYR A 66 13.15 3.18 2.77
CA TYR A 66 13.69 3.09 4.13
C TYR A 66 12.98 2.03 4.98
N LEU A 67 11.63 1.98 4.95
CA LEU A 67 10.86 1.00 5.71
C LEU A 67 11.20 -0.43 5.28
N LEU A 68 11.32 -0.68 3.97
CA LEU A 68 11.73 -1.99 3.47
C LEU A 68 13.09 -2.41 4.04
N ARG A 69 14.06 -1.49 4.05
CA ARG A 69 15.39 -1.79 4.60
C ARG A 69 15.32 -2.10 6.10
N VAL A 70 14.57 -1.32 6.88
CA VAL A 70 14.38 -1.59 8.31
C VAL A 70 13.79 -2.98 8.52
N LEU A 71 12.76 -3.35 7.76
CA LEU A 71 12.15 -4.68 7.83
C LEU A 71 13.13 -5.79 7.42
N GLN A 72 13.95 -5.56 6.39
CA GLN A 72 14.98 -6.52 5.96
C GLN A 72 16.11 -6.67 6.98
N GLU A 73 16.53 -5.59 7.63
CA GLU A 73 17.55 -5.63 8.69
C GLU A 73 17.04 -6.40 9.92
N GLN A 74 15.80 -6.13 10.34
CA GLN A 74 15.23 -6.73 11.54
C GLN A 74 14.81 -8.20 11.33
N PHE A 75 14.20 -8.51 10.18
CA PHE A 75 13.56 -9.81 9.95
C PHE A 75 14.25 -10.66 8.89
N GLY A 76 15.06 -10.06 8.01
CA GLY A 76 15.78 -10.77 6.95
C GLY A 76 16.60 -11.97 7.44
N PRO A 77 17.33 -11.88 8.58
CA PRO A 77 18.07 -13.02 9.14
C PRO A 77 17.18 -14.18 9.61
N ILE A 78 15.91 -13.92 9.92
CA ILE A 78 15.02 -14.87 10.60
C ILE A 78 14.09 -15.56 9.59
N VAL A 79 13.56 -14.79 8.65
CA VAL A 79 12.49 -15.25 7.75
C VAL A 79 12.88 -15.18 6.26
N GLY A 80 14.06 -14.66 5.95
CA GLY A 80 14.57 -14.48 4.59
C GLY A 80 14.07 -13.19 3.91
N GLY A 81 14.77 -12.75 2.87
CA GLY A 81 14.49 -11.49 2.17
C GLY A 81 13.46 -11.56 1.04
N SER A 82 12.68 -12.65 0.95
CA SER A 82 11.76 -12.86 -0.18
C SER A 82 10.52 -11.94 -0.10
N PRO A 83 9.93 -11.51 -1.24
CA PRO A 83 8.67 -10.77 -1.26
C PRO A 83 7.51 -11.50 -0.54
N MET A 84 7.44 -12.83 -0.67
CA MET A 84 6.47 -13.68 0.03
C MET A 84 6.65 -13.61 1.54
N THR A 85 7.89 -13.68 2.02
CA THR A 85 8.20 -13.49 3.43
C THR A 85 7.76 -12.11 3.91
N LEU A 86 8.14 -11.06 3.18
CA LEU A 86 7.78 -9.70 3.55
C LEU A 86 6.25 -9.54 3.64
N LEU A 87 5.53 -10.12 2.69
CA LEU A 87 4.06 -10.13 2.69
C LEU A 87 3.48 -10.85 3.92
N SER A 88 4.10 -11.93 4.40
CA SER A 88 3.65 -12.60 5.63
C SER A 88 3.69 -11.69 6.86
N ILE A 89 4.62 -10.73 6.88
CA ILE A 89 4.85 -9.78 7.97
C ILE A 89 3.88 -8.60 7.86
N VAL A 90 3.80 -7.97 6.68
CA VAL A 90 3.08 -6.70 6.50
C VAL A 90 1.67 -6.86 5.94
N GLY A 91 1.31 -8.06 5.48
CA GLY A 91 0.10 -8.35 4.71
C GLY A 91 -1.20 -8.05 5.45
N ARG A 92 -1.20 -8.07 6.78
CA ARG A 92 -2.36 -7.71 7.61
C ARG A 92 -2.71 -6.22 7.57
N ASN A 93 -1.71 -5.37 7.35
CA ASN A 93 -1.82 -3.91 7.42
C ASN A 93 -1.90 -3.23 6.04
N MET A 94 -2.04 -4.01 4.97
CA MET A 94 -2.16 -3.50 3.61
C MET A 94 -3.36 -2.54 3.46
N ILE A 95 -3.26 -1.66 2.46
CA ILE A 95 -4.34 -0.75 2.08
C ILE A 95 -5.38 -1.50 1.25
N GLY A 96 -6.64 -1.29 1.59
CA GLY A 96 -7.79 -1.91 0.93
C GLY A 96 -8.38 -3.07 1.72
N ARG A 97 -9.36 -3.73 1.08
CA ARG A 97 -10.17 -4.81 1.68
C ARG A 97 -9.46 -6.14 1.85
N VAL A 98 -8.27 -6.32 1.30
CA VAL A 98 -7.54 -7.60 1.33
C VAL A 98 -6.48 -7.58 2.42
N GLN A 99 -6.42 -8.67 3.18
CA GLN A 99 -5.36 -8.95 4.14
C GLN A 99 -4.70 -10.28 3.78
N VAL A 100 -3.39 -10.36 3.97
CA VAL A 100 -2.62 -11.59 3.80
C VAL A 100 -1.91 -11.90 5.10
N ALA A 101 -2.01 -13.14 5.56
CA ALA A 101 -1.36 -13.57 6.78
C ALA A 101 -1.00 -15.06 6.69
N PRO A 102 -0.10 -15.57 7.55
CA PRO A 102 0.01 -17.01 7.73
C PRO A 102 -1.35 -17.65 8.09
N PRO A 103 -1.62 -18.89 7.69
CA PRO A 103 -2.84 -19.59 8.07
C PRO A 103 -3.04 -19.61 9.60
N GLY A 104 -4.26 -19.36 10.06
CA GLY A 104 -4.63 -19.35 11.48
C GLY A 104 -4.19 -18.11 12.27
N ALA A 105 -3.59 -17.13 11.62
CA ALA A 105 -3.11 -15.92 12.28
C ALA A 105 -4.27 -14.92 12.54
N ILE A 106 -4.32 -14.31 13.73
CA ILE A 106 -5.37 -13.35 14.12
C ILE A 106 -5.28 -12.05 13.29
N LEU A 107 -6.31 -11.71 12.53
CA LEU A 107 -6.30 -10.56 11.61
C LEU A 107 -6.54 -9.20 12.27
N ASP A 108 -7.24 -9.20 13.40
CA ASP A 108 -7.71 -7.99 14.09
C ASP A 108 -6.79 -7.58 15.25
N GLU A 109 -5.55 -8.08 15.29
CA GLU A 109 -4.57 -7.58 16.24
C GLU A 109 -4.36 -6.08 16.01
N PRO A 110 -4.64 -5.22 17.01
CA PRO A 110 -4.59 -3.78 16.82
C PRO A 110 -3.14 -3.37 16.54
N ALA A 111 -2.91 -2.81 15.34
CA ALA A 111 -1.68 -2.05 15.11
C ALA A 111 -1.58 -0.96 16.19
N LYS A 112 -0.40 -0.80 16.80
CA LYS A 112 -0.20 0.16 17.89
C LYS A 112 -0.73 1.53 17.46
N ALA A 113 -1.66 2.09 18.24
CA ALA A 113 -2.21 3.40 17.95
C ALA A 113 -1.07 4.42 17.94
N VAL A 114 -1.00 5.19 16.87
CA VAL A 114 -0.07 6.30 16.76
C VAL A 114 -0.74 7.53 17.36
N ASP A 115 -0.06 8.19 18.30
CA ASP A 115 -0.54 9.46 18.85
C ASP A 115 -0.34 10.58 17.82
N VAL A 116 -1.43 10.88 17.11
CA VAL A 116 -1.41 11.89 16.06
C VAL A 116 -1.19 13.29 16.63
N ALA A 117 -1.68 13.59 17.84
CA ALA A 117 -1.48 14.90 18.45
C ALA A 117 0.00 15.11 18.77
N ALA A 118 0.65 14.09 19.34
CA ALA A 118 2.09 14.13 19.59
C ALA A 118 2.92 14.29 18.31
N LEU A 119 2.54 13.62 17.21
CA LEU A 119 3.24 13.76 15.92
C LEU A 119 3.05 15.14 15.27
N LEU A 120 1.89 15.77 15.44
CA LEU A 120 1.63 17.08 14.84
C LEU A 120 2.44 18.19 15.50
N GLU A 121 2.73 18.08 16.80
CA GLU A 121 3.40 19.11 17.61
C GLU A 121 4.84 18.75 18.04
N GLY A 122 5.27 17.50 17.82
CA GLY A 122 6.57 16.99 18.26
C GLY A 122 7.76 17.34 17.35
N ASP A 123 8.95 16.92 17.77
CA ASP A 123 10.15 16.91 16.92
C ASP A 123 10.03 15.74 15.93
N ASN A 124 9.88 16.07 14.65
CA ASN A 124 9.82 15.09 13.59
C ASN A 124 11.00 15.19 12.63
N SER A 125 12.19 15.43 13.18
CA SER A 125 13.47 15.20 12.51
C SER A 125 13.51 13.83 11.83
N GLU A 126 14.37 13.70 10.81
CA GLU A 126 14.53 12.46 10.04
C GLU A 126 14.91 11.29 10.98
N GLU A 127 15.71 11.55 12.00
CA GLU A 127 16.11 10.61 13.04
C GLU A 127 14.95 10.18 13.95
N ALA A 128 14.14 11.13 14.41
CA ALA A 128 12.98 10.85 15.24
C ALA A 128 11.94 10.02 14.48
N PHE A 129 11.69 10.36 13.20
CA PHE A 129 10.78 9.59 12.36
C PHE A 129 11.33 8.19 12.05
N ALA A 130 12.62 8.06 11.80
CA ALA A 130 13.28 6.77 11.65
C ALA A 130 13.12 5.86 12.89
N ALA A 131 13.24 6.44 14.10
CA ALA A 131 13.02 5.73 15.35
C ALA A 131 11.56 5.25 15.49
N LEU A 132 10.59 6.13 15.19
CA LEU A 132 9.16 5.77 15.18
C LEU A 132 8.86 4.64 14.20
N VAL A 133 9.44 4.68 13.00
CA VAL A 133 9.28 3.63 11.98
C VAL A 133 9.82 2.30 12.50
N ARG A 134 10.99 2.28 13.16
CA ARG A 134 11.58 1.07 13.75
C ARG A 134 10.72 0.53 14.89
N GLU A 135 10.25 1.37 15.80
CA GLU A 135 9.38 0.96 16.91
C GLU A 135 8.08 0.33 16.40
N HIS A 136 7.47 0.95 15.38
CA HIS A 136 6.22 0.45 14.81
C HIS A 136 6.43 -0.82 13.97
N ALA A 137 7.54 -0.93 13.24
CA ALA A 137 7.91 -2.16 12.53
C ALA A 137 8.11 -3.34 13.50
N THR A 138 8.66 -3.08 14.68
CA THR A 138 8.89 -4.10 15.71
C THR A 138 7.58 -4.51 16.37
N SER A 139 6.73 -3.54 16.73
CA SER A 139 5.48 -3.79 17.44
C SER A 139 4.35 -4.33 16.55
N GLY A 140 4.28 -3.93 15.28
CA GLY A 140 3.26 -4.38 14.31
C GLY A 140 3.42 -5.84 13.85
N VAL A 141 4.49 -6.52 14.26
CA VAL A 141 4.88 -7.88 13.83
C VAL A 141 4.88 -8.88 15.00
N SER A 142 4.63 -8.41 16.23
CA SER A 142 4.72 -9.21 17.45
C SER A 142 3.78 -10.44 17.50
N GLY A 143 2.82 -10.58 16.59
CA GLY A 143 1.92 -11.75 16.49
C GLY A 143 2.28 -12.78 15.42
N VAL A 144 3.31 -12.55 14.59
CA VAL A 144 3.64 -13.41 13.43
C VAL A 144 4.99 -14.12 13.56
N VAL A 145 5.88 -13.64 14.43
CA VAL A 145 7.20 -14.26 14.69
C VAL A 145 7.22 -14.82 16.11
N PRO A 146 7.69 -16.07 16.34
CA PRO A 146 7.87 -16.60 17.69
C PRO A 146 8.65 -15.59 18.55
N LYS A 147 8.15 -15.29 19.76
CA LYS A 147 8.75 -14.37 20.73
C LYS A 147 10.12 -14.87 21.21
N PHE A 148 11.14 -14.71 20.37
CA PHE A 148 12.55 -14.94 20.69
C PHE A 148 13.39 -13.79 20.14
N LEU A 149 13.11 -12.56 20.56
CA LEU A 149 13.99 -11.42 20.31
C LEU A 149 13.84 -10.43 21.47
N ASP A 150 14.33 -10.83 22.63
CA ASP A 150 15.02 -9.87 23.47
C ASP A 150 16.42 -9.67 22.89
N THR A 151 16.92 -8.44 23.03
CA THR A 151 18.33 -7.99 22.93
C THR A 151 18.84 -7.33 21.63
N GLU A 152 19.49 -6.19 21.88
CA GLU A 152 20.46 -5.39 21.08
C GLU A 152 19.94 -4.33 20.09
N GLU A 153 19.79 -3.10 20.61
CA GLU A 153 19.66 -1.85 19.84
C GLU A 153 20.95 -1.54 19.05
N ARG A 154 21.07 -2.07 17.84
CA ARG A 154 22.09 -1.57 16.89
C ARG A 154 21.64 -0.26 16.25
N ARG A 155 22.15 0.86 16.78
CA ARG A 155 22.02 2.19 16.15
C ARG A 155 23.04 2.33 15.02
N ILE A 156 22.59 2.25 13.77
CA ILE A 156 23.37 2.62 12.58
C ILE A 156 22.61 3.69 11.80
N GLY A 157 23.39 4.66 11.31
CA GLY A 157 22.97 5.94 10.75
C GLY A 157 22.01 5.86 9.56
N VAL A 158 21.19 6.90 9.47
CA VAL A 158 20.23 7.13 8.39
C VAL A 158 21.00 7.30 7.08
N SER A 159 20.74 6.46 6.08
CA SER A 159 21.22 6.75 4.73
C SER A 159 20.41 7.91 4.13
N PRO A 160 21.01 8.94 3.55
CA PRO A 160 20.33 10.20 3.19
C PRO A 160 19.21 10.11 2.14
N GLU A 161 18.98 8.96 1.51
CA GLU A 161 18.45 8.96 0.14
C GLU A 161 16.97 8.60 -0.03
N LYS A 162 16.21 8.22 1.02
CA LYS A 162 14.83 7.72 0.79
C LYS A 162 13.82 8.11 1.88
N LYS A 163 12.73 8.75 1.44
CA LYS A 163 11.48 8.97 2.17
C LYS A 163 11.02 7.70 2.90
N ALA A 164 10.66 7.84 4.17
CA ALA A 164 10.06 6.76 4.96
C ALA A 164 8.53 6.92 5.02
N THR A 165 7.80 5.80 5.12
CA THR A 165 6.33 5.79 5.20
C THR A 165 5.90 4.74 6.22
N LEU A 166 4.93 5.07 7.05
CA LEU A 166 4.37 4.25 8.11
C LEU A 166 2.88 4.08 7.91
N PHE A 167 2.36 2.85 8.08
CA PHE A 167 0.94 2.54 8.01
C PHE A 167 0.41 2.24 9.40
N SER A 168 -0.56 3.03 9.87
CA SER A 168 -1.36 2.73 11.06
C SER A 168 -2.75 2.27 10.65
N HIS A 169 -3.57 1.90 11.64
CA HIS A 169 -4.95 1.47 11.42
C HIS A 169 -5.80 2.49 10.65
N ARG A 170 -5.53 3.80 10.84
CA ARG A 170 -6.32 4.89 10.25
C ARG A 170 -5.53 5.91 9.44
N HIS A 171 -4.21 5.86 9.50
CA HIS A 171 -3.37 6.89 8.90
C HIS A 171 -2.19 6.29 8.14
N ILE A 172 -1.81 6.94 7.05
CA ILE A 172 -0.53 6.77 6.37
C ILE A 172 0.33 7.97 6.75
N ILE A 173 1.44 7.75 7.43
CA ILE A 173 2.34 8.81 7.88
C ILE A 173 3.57 8.78 6.99
N LYS A 174 3.91 9.93 6.43
CA LYS A 174 5.00 10.09 5.48
C LYS A 174 5.97 11.12 6.04
N GLY A 175 7.21 10.69 6.28
CA GLY A 175 8.27 11.59 6.73
C GLY A 175 8.99 12.25 5.55
N SER A 176 9.52 13.44 5.78
CA SER A 176 10.47 14.08 4.87
C SER A 176 11.86 13.44 5.01
N SER A 177 12.71 13.65 4.04
CA SER A 177 14.14 13.31 4.12
C SER A 177 14.95 14.52 3.72
N SER A 178 16.15 14.64 4.25
CA SER A 178 17.12 15.69 3.89
C SER A 178 17.38 15.80 2.38
N ALA A 179 17.35 14.68 1.64
CA ALA A 179 17.45 14.67 0.18
C ALA A 179 16.25 15.26 -0.58
N LEU A 180 15.07 15.38 0.06
CA LEU A 180 13.84 15.91 -0.52
C LEU A 180 13.19 16.90 0.46
N PRO A 181 13.80 18.08 0.68
CA PRO A 181 13.29 19.05 1.61
C PRO A 181 11.88 19.53 1.21
N PHE A 182 11.03 19.79 2.20
CA PHE A 182 9.65 20.26 2.03
C PHE A 182 8.73 19.32 1.23
N VAL A 183 9.09 18.03 1.07
CA VAL A 183 8.26 17.07 0.32
C VAL A 183 6.90 16.88 0.99
N SER A 184 6.84 16.83 2.32
CA SER A 184 5.58 16.72 3.07
C SER A 184 4.70 17.96 2.88
N LEU A 185 5.27 19.16 2.94
CA LEU A 185 4.55 20.42 2.67
C LEU A 185 4.01 20.49 1.24
N ASN A 186 4.83 20.14 0.25
CA ASN A 186 4.42 20.13 -1.16
C ASN A 186 3.25 19.16 -1.38
N GLU A 187 3.35 17.95 -0.83
CA GLU A 187 2.30 16.95 -0.94
C GLU A 187 1.02 17.39 -0.22
N HIS A 188 1.12 18.02 0.96
CA HIS A 188 -0.04 18.61 1.65
C HIS A 188 -0.73 19.66 0.77
N LEU A 189 0.02 20.63 0.23
CA LEU A 189 -0.52 21.69 -0.63
C LEU A 189 -1.19 21.12 -1.89
N CYS A 190 -0.56 20.16 -2.56
CA CYS A 190 -1.16 19.48 -3.71
C CYS A 190 -2.49 18.82 -3.35
N MET A 191 -2.57 18.19 -2.18
CA MET A 191 -3.80 17.58 -1.69
C MET A 191 -4.87 18.64 -1.34
N GLU A 192 -4.50 19.77 -0.74
CA GLU A 192 -5.43 20.90 -0.50
C GLU A 192 -6.04 21.41 -1.80
N VAL A 193 -5.21 21.63 -2.82
CA VAL A 193 -5.67 22.05 -4.15
C VAL A 193 -6.56 20.98 -4.78
N THR A 194 -6.16 19.71 -4.71
CA THR A 194 -6.93 18.59 -5.29
C THR A 194 -8.31 18.47 -4.64
N ARG A 195 -8.42 18.65 -3.32
CA ARG A 195 -9.71 18.61 -2.59
C ARG A 195 -10.70 19.69 -3.02
N ARG A 196 -10.24 20.77 -3.64
CA ARG A 196 -11.12 21.82 -4.19
C ARG A 196 -11.77 21.43 -5.52
N VAL A 197 -11.22 20.44 -6.22
CA VAL A 197 -11.67 20.05 -7.58
C VAL A 197 -12.17 18.61 -7.66
N MET A 198 -11.76 17.74 -6.73
CA MET A 198 -12.22 16.35 -6.66
C MET A 198 -12.08 15.77 -5.25
N SER A 199 -12.66 14.59 -5.04
CA SER A 199 -12.47 13.86 -3.79
C SER A 199 -11.00 13.41 -3.65
N ALA A 200 -10.38 13.74 -2.53
CA ALA A 200 -9.04 13.28 -2.18
C ALA A 200 -8.96 12.98 -0.67
N ALA A 201 -7.96 12.21 -0.26
CA ALA A 201 -7.73 11.93 1.16
C ALA A 201 -7.47 13.23 1.95
N THR A 202 -7.97 13.28 3.18
CA THR A 202 -7.64 14.35 4.12
C THR A 202 -6.18 14.22 4.52
N THR A 203 -5.46 15.33 4.51
CA THR A 203 -4.08 15.38 4.97
C THR A 203 -3.88 16.44 6.03
N ARG A 204 -2.94 16.19 6.94
CA ARG A 204 -2.48 17.10 7.99
C ARG A 204 -0.96 17.16 7.94
N LEU A 205 -0.40 18.34 8.17
CA LEU A 205 1.03 18.58 8.21
C LEU A 205 1.44 18.86 9.65
N SER A 206 2.57 18.30 10.10
CA SER A 206 3.16 18.67 11.39
C SER A 206 3.59 20.14 11.40
N SER A 207 3.67 20.74 12.59
CA SER A 207 4.02 22.16 12.77
C SER A 207 5.43 22.49 12.26
N ASP A 208 6.37 21.54 12.33
CA ASP A 208 7.72 21.61 11.76
C ASP A 208 7.79 21.36 10.23
N GLY A 209 6.67 21.01 9.60
CA GLY A 209 6.54 20.75 8.17
C GLY A 209 7.18 19.43 7.70
N GLN A 210 7.67 18.58 8.61
CA GLN A 210 8.43 17.38 8.25
C GLN A 210 7.53 16.16 8.00
N LEU A 211 6.41 16.02 8.69
CA LEU A 211 5.48 14.89 8.53
C LEU A 211 4.20 15.28 7.80
N LEU A 212 3.81 14.41 6.87
CA LEU A 212 2.48 14.39 6.30
C LEU A 212 1.71 13.21 6.87
N ILE A 213 0.59 13.49 7.52
CA ILE A 213 -0.36 12.49 8.00
C ILE A 213 -1.53 12.46 7.02
N VAL A 214 -1.78 11.31 6.42
CA VAL A 214 -2.87 11.09 5.46
C VAL A 214 -3.90 10.18 6.09
N ASP A 215 -5.16 10.62 6.15
CA ASP A 215 -6.26 9.78 6.61
C ASP A 215 -6.54 8.71 5.55
N ARG A 216 -6.57 7.44 5.98
CA ARG A 216 -6.86 6.31 5.10
C ARG A 216 -8.29 6.43 4.57
N PHE A 217 -8.45 6.30 3.26
CA PHE A 217 -9.75 6.36 2.60
C PHE A 217 -10.47 5.02 2.56
N ASP A 218 -9.76 3.93 2.85
CA ASP A 218 -10.23 2.56 2.73
C ASP A 218 -10.83 2.01 4.03
N VAL A 219 -10.77 2.78 5.11
CA VAL A 219 -11.28 2.45 6.44
C VAL A 219 -12.27 3.50 6.94
N ASP A 220 -13.21 3.10 7.80
CA ASP A 220 -14.16 4.00 8.46
C ASP A 220 -13.62 4.63 9.76
N ALA A 221 -14.49 5.32 10.51
CA ALA A 221 -14.10 5.97 11.78
C ALA A 221 -13.75 4.96 12.88
N GLU A 222 -14.30 3.74 12.81
CA GLU A 222 -13.95 2.61 13.68
C GLU A 222 -12.72 1.86 13.14
N GLY A 223 -12.22 2.25 11.96
CA GLY A 223 -11.09 1.66 11.27
C GLY A 223 -11.40 0.36 10.53
N ARG A 224 -12.69 0.04 10.33
CA ARG A 224 -13.12 -1.12 9.55
C ARG A 224 -12.93 -0.84 8.06
N ARG A 225 -12.35 -1.82 7.36
CA ARG A 225 -12.11 -1.75 5.91
C ARG A 225 -13.44 -1.76 5.17
N SER A 226 -13.54 -0.98 4.11
CA SER A 226 -14.76 -0.85 3.30
C SER A 226 -14.52 -0.77 1.80
N TRP A 227 -13.28 -0.53 1.35
CA TRP A 227 -12.99 -0.26 -0.07
C TRP A 227 -11.90 -1.17 -0.61
N GLY A 228 -12.05 -1.56 -1.87
CA GLY A 228 -10.97 -2.13 -2.67
C GLY A 228 -10.07 -1.02 -3.20
N MET A 229 -8.78 -1.31 -3.28
CA MET A 229 -7.77 -0.42 -3.83
C MET A 229 -6.88 -1.22 -4.77
N GLU A 230 -6.60 -0.69 -5.96
CA GLU A 230 -5.66 -1.26 -6.92
C GLU A 230 -4.85 -0.15 -7.57
N ASP A 231 -3.57 -0.36 -7.84
CA ASP A 231 -2.83 0.56 -8.68
C ASP A 231 -2.91 0.17 -10.16
N PHE A 232 -2.39 1.04 -11.03
CA PHE A 232 -2.35 0.75 -12.47
C PHE A 232 -1.39 -0.38 -12.84
N CYS A 233 -0.41 -0.73 -12.01
CA CYS A 233 0.41 -1.92 -12.26
C CYS A 233 -0.44 -3.18 -12.14
N VAL A 234 -1.31 -3.27 -11.12
CA VAL A 234 -2.26 -4.38 -10.98
C VAL A 234 -3.18 -4.48 -12.19
N LEU A 235 -3.82 -3.37 -12.59
CA LEU A 235 -4.76 -3.36 -13.73
C LEU A 235 -4.09 -3.77 -15.05
N LEU A 236 -2.79 -3.51 -15.18
CA LEU A 236 -2.02 -3.79 -16.39
C LEU A 236 -1.23 -5.10 -16.34
N GLY A 237 -1.26 -5.82 -15.21
CA GLY A 237 -0.43 -7.01 -15.00
C GLY A 237 1.07 -6.70 -15.02
N LEU A 238 1.47 -5.51 -14.56
CA LEU A 238 2.86 -5.06 -14.53
C LEU A 238 3.48 -5.28 -13.16
N ARG A 239 4.79 -5.53 -13.15
CA ARG A 239 5.60 -5.49 -11.93
C ARG A 239 5.75 -4.03 -11.45
N PRO A 240 5.93 -3.77 -10.14
CA PRO A 240 6.15 -2.42 -9.63
C PRO A 240 7.35 -1.69 -10.27
N THR A 241 8.39 -2.44 -10.66
CA THR A 241 9.56 -1.91 -11.37
C THR A 241 9.23 -1.35 -12.75
N ALA A 242 8.19 -1.87 -13.40
CA ALA A 242 7.73 -1.46 -14.73
C ALA A 242 6.67 -0.36 -14.70
N LYS A 243 6.43 0.31 -13.55
CA LYS A 243 5.38 1.33 -13.40
C LYS A 243 5.47 2.51 -14.38
N TYR A 244 6.67 2.83 -14.87
CA TYR A 244 6.89 3.89 -15.87
C TYR A 244 6.96 3.36 -17.31
N GLU A 245 6.88 2.05 -17.51
CA GLU A 245 6.94 1.39 -18.81
C GLU A 245 5.55 1.24 -19.46
N THR A 246 4.71 2.25 -19.28
CA THR A 246 3.34 2.29 -19.82
C THR A 246 2.99 3.66 -20.38
N THR A 247 1.86 3.74 -21.07
CA THR A 247 1.32 4.98 -21.63
C THR A 247 -0.04 5.28 -20.99
N TRP A 248 -0.40 6.57 -20.95
CA TRP A 248 -1.73 7.00 -20.51
C TRP A 248 -2.86 6.34 -21.30
N GLU A 249 -2.64 6.08 -22.57
CA GLU A 249 -3.61 5.38 -23.43
C GLU A 249 -3.83 3.94 -22.97
N ARG A 250 -2.75 3.21 -22.64
CA ARG A 250 -2.85 1.83 -22.14
C ARG A 250 -3.57 1.78 -20.80
N ILE A 251 -3.27 2.73 -19.90
CA ILE A 251 -3.99 2.90 -18.62
C ILE A 251 -5.48 3.17 -18.87
N ALA A 252 -5.82 4.13 -19.74
CA ALA A 252 -7.21 4.49 -20.02
C ALA A 252 -8.01 3.31 -20.60
N ARG A 253 -7.40 2.52 -21.51
CA ARG A 253 -8.01 1.29 -22.04
C ARG A 253 -8.24 0.25 -20.95
N ALA A 254 -7.29 0.06 -20.04
CA ALA A 254 -7.42 -0.88 -18.93
C ALA A 254 -8.55 -0.47 -17.99
N VAL A 255 -8.59 0.79 -17.56
CA VAL A 255 -9.66 1.34 -16.72
C VAL A 255 -11.03 1.17 -17.39
N ARG A 256 -11.15 1.49 -18.69
CA ARG A 256 -12.39 1.32 -19.45
C ARG A 256 -12.83 -0.14 -19.58
N LYS A 257 -11.89 -1.09 -19.66
CA LYS A 257 -12.19 -2.52 -19.72
C LYS A 257 -12.67 -3.05 -18.37
N THR A 258 -12.09 -2.55 -17.28
CA THR A 258 -12.36 -3.02 -15.92
C THR A 258 -13.65 -2.44 -15.35
N LEU A 259 -14.00 -1.20 -15.73
CA LEU A 259 -15.27 -0.57 -15.37
C LEU A 259 -16.40 -1.08 -16.30
N PRO A 260 -17.47 -1.68 -15.78
CA PRO A 260 -18.67 -1.94 -16.57
C PRO A 260 -19.19 -0.64 -17.20
N SER A 261 -19.76 -0.71 -18.40
CA SER A 261 -20.44 0.40 -19.05
C SER A 261 -21.73 0.77 -18.29
N ILE A 262 -21.59 1.55 -17.22
CA ILE A 262 -22.69 2.10 -16.42
C ILE A 262 -22.71 3.62 -16.60
N ASP A 263 -23.92 4.15 -16.82
CA ASP A 263 -24.23 5.57 -17.03
C ASP A 263 -23.35 6.51 -16.19
N ALA A 264 -22.50 7.26 -16.91
CA ALA A 264 -21.49 8.17 -16.38
C ALA A 264 -22.02 9.26 -15.42
N ARG A 265 -23.34 9.38 -15.23
CA ARG A 265 -23.98 10.39 -14.38
C ARG A 265 -24.34 9.92 -12.96
N ARG A 266 -24.57 8.62 -12.72
CA ARG A 266 -24.96 8.09 -11.39
C ARG A 266 -23.77 7.59 -10.55
N SER A 267 -22.67 7.19 -11.18
CA SER A 267 -21.47 6.63 -10.54
C SER A 267 -20.49 7.65 -9.95
N SER A 268 -20.77 8.95 -10.03
CA SER A 268 -19.88 10.01 -9.54
C SER A 268 -19.61 9.95 -8.02
N ARG A 269 -20.43 9.24 -7.25
CA ARG A 269 -20.23 9.06 -5.81
C ARG A 269 -19.46 7.79 -5.41
N THR A 270 -19.53 6.72 -6.19
CA THR A 270 -19.00 5.40 -5.78
C THR A 270 -17.72 4.99 -6.50
N TRP A 271 -17.40 5.63 -7.62
CA TRP A 271 -16.28 5.24 -8.50
C TRP A 271 -15.26 6.37 -8.77
N GLN A 272 -15.49 7.57 -8.26
CA GLN A 272 -14.66 8.75 -8.52
C GLN A 272 -13.78 9.14 -7.32
N ARG A 273 -13.09 8.17 -6.73
CA ARG A 273 -11.90 8.47 -5.94
C ARG A 273 -10.67 7.94 -6.67
N CYS A 274 -10.47 8.34 -7.92
CA CYS A 274 -9.11 8.44 -8.45
C CYS A 274 -8.44 9.57 -7.67
N SER A 275 -7.92 9.25 -6.48
CA SER A 275 -7.08 10.19 -5.74
C SER A 275 -5.79 10.31 -6.55
N PHE A 276 -5.74 11.29 -7.44
CA PHE A 276 -4.49 11.70 -8.06
C PHE A 276 -3.61 12.24 -6.95
N LEU A 277 -2.68 11.43 -6.47
CA LEU A 277 -1.61 11.88 -5.57
C LEU A 277 -0.53 12.72 -6.29
N ARG A 278 -0.79 13.21 -7.51
CA ARG A 278 0.01 14.28 -8.13
C ARG A 278 -0.71 14.99 -9.29
N THR A 279 -0.67 16.32 -9.26
CA THR A 279 -0.70 17.18 -10.45
C THR A 279 0.72 17.34 -11.02
N PRO A 280 0.91 17.46 -12.34
CA PRO A 280 2.23 17.66 -12.92
C PRO A 280 2.77 19.04 -12.55
N CYS A 281 3.92 19.09 -11.86
CA CYS A 281 4.74 20.30 -11.89
C CYS A 281 5.32 20.39 -13.31
N GLY A 282 4.94 21.45 -14.02
CA GLY A 282 5.10 21.57 -15.46
C GLY A 282 6.55 21.50 -15.95
N THR A 283 6.78 20.62 -16.91
CA THR A 283 7.60 20.92 -18.08
C THR A 283 6.85 20.38 -19.30
N ARG A 284 6.57 21.27 -20.26
CA ARG A 284 5.98 20.90 -21.56
C ARG A 284 6.98 20.06 -22.34
N THR A 285 6.91 18.74 -22.20
CA THR A 285 7.39 17.83 -23.24
C THR A 285 6.29 16.83 -23.53
N ALA A 286 5.71 16.97 -24.73
CA ALA A 286 4.70 16.09 -25.28
C ALA A 286 5.29 14.69 -25.57
N THR A 287 5.56 13.93 -24.51
CA THR A 287 5.92 12.52 -24.63
C THR A 287 4.75 11.70 -24.11
N ARG A 288 4.29 10.72 -24.92
CA ARG A 288 3.18 9.80 -24.57
C ARG A 288 3.51 8.84 -23.42
N ARG A 289 4.74 8.89 -22.88
CA ARG A 289 5.26 8.05 -21.79
C ARG A 289 5.17 8.78 -20.45
N MET A 290 4.99 8.04 -19.36
CA MET A 290 5.06 8.63 -18.02
C MET A 290 6.50 9.06 -17.71
N SER A 291 6.71 10.32 -17.33
CA SER A 291 8.02 10.81 -16.90
C SER A 291 8.34 10.38 -15.46
N PRO A 292 9.57 9.91 -15.18
CA PRO A 292 10.04 9.66 -13.83
C PRO A 292 10.36 11.00 -13.15
N CYS A 293 9.41 11.54 -12.36
CA CYS A 293 9.68 12.68 -11.49
C CYS A 293 9.84 12.19 -10.05
N ALA A 294 10.76 12.79 -9.29
CA ALA A 294 11.42 12.27 -8.08
C ALA A 294 10.54 11.88 -6.87
N THR A 295 9.22 11.99 -6.97
CA THR A 295 8.27 11.51 -5.95
C THR A 295 7.48 10.33 -6.51
N ARG A 296 7.93 9.12 -6.16
CA ARG A 296 7.32 7.83 -6.51
C ARG A 296 5.85 7.82 -6.11
N THR A 297 4.93 7.87 -7.07
CA THR A 297 3.52 7.60 -6.79
C THR A 297 2.89 6.79 -7.91
N CYS A 298 2.34 5.62 -7.55
CA CYS A 298 1.41 4.88 -8.38
C CYS A 298 0.05 5.60 -8.32
N THR A 299 -0.57 5.83 -9.47
CA THR A 299 -1.95 6.30 -9.53
C THR A 299 -2.85 5.15 -9.09
N ILE A 300 -3.77 5.45 -8.17
CA ILE A 300 -4.58 4.46 -7.45
C ILE A 300 -6.02 4.50 -7.95
N PHE A 301 -6.60 3.32 -8.12
CA PHE A 301 -7.99 3.06 -8.43
C PHE A 301 -8.70 2.53 -7.18
N ILE A 302 -9.81 3.16 -6.79
CA ILE A 302 -10.58 2.84 -5.58
C ILE A 302 -11.99 2.43 -5.99
N TRP A 303 -12.53 1.37 -5.41
CA TRP A 303 -13.83 0.81 -5.78
C TRP A 303 -14.57 0.17 -4.59
N HIS A 304 -15.90 0.06 -4.70
CA HIS A 304 -16.76 -0.61 -3.72
C HIS A 304 -17.31 -1.93 -4.26
N PRO A 305 -17.33 -3.02 -3.46
CA PRO A 305 -17.76 -4.34 -3.92
C PRO A 305 -19.20 -4.41 -4.41
N HIS A 306 -20.11 -3.64 -3.82
CA HIS A 306 -21.52 -3.63 -4.24
C HIS A 306 -21.79 -2.82 -5.51
N THR A 307 -20.74 -2.33 -6.19
CA THR A 307 -20.90 -1.53 -7.42
C THR A 307 -20.31 -2.14 -8.68
N THR A 308 -19.49 -3.18 -8.55
CA THR A 308 -18.80 -3.89 -9.64
C THR A 308 -19.64 -4.99 -10.26
#